data_AF-A0A7W6EFF7-F1
#
_entry.id   AF-A0A7W6EFF7-F1
#
_cell.length_a   1.000
_cell.length_b   1.000
_cell.length_c   1.000
_cell.angle_alpha   90.00
_cell.angle_beta   90.00
_cell.angle_gamma   90.00
#
_symmetry.space_group_name_H-M   'P 1'
#
loop_
_entity.id
_entity.type
_entity.pdbx_description
1 polymer ?
#
loop_
_entity_poly.entity_id
_entity_poly.type
_entity_poly.pdbx_seq_one_letter_code
_entity_poly.pdbx_strand_id
1 'polypeptide(L)'
;MQVRNNESGKIETMRFGPAQDAVSAGTHTIVNVDESGKPKRVLTLAEMSKDQLLATATKRGVEVSPSATKAEILAALQPEG
;
A
#
# COMPACT_ATOMS: atom_id res chain seq x y z
N MET A 1 -10.66 3.67 12.86
CA MET A 1 -10.17 2.78 11.79
C MET A 1 -11.09 2.96 10.59
N GLN A 2 -10.54 3.06 9.38
CA GLN A 2 -11.37 3.15 8.18
C GLN A 2 -11.48 1.78 7.52
N VAL A 3 -12.71 1.41 7.21
CA VAL A 3 -13.04 0.13 6.58
C VAL A 3 -13.97 0.40 5.40
N ARG A 4 -13.85 -0.40 4.35
CA ARG A 4 -14.74 -0.37 3.19
C ARG A 4 -15.75 -1.48 3.35
N ASN A 5 -17.02 -1.13 3.32
CA ASN A 5 -18.11 -2.09 3.28
C ASN A 5 -18.14 -2.75 1.90
N ASN A 6 -18.14 -4.08 1.86
CA ASN A 6 -18.05 -4.85 0.62
C ASN A 6 -19.39 -4.86 -0.16
N GLU A 7 -20.52 -4.71 0.53
CA GLU A 7 -21.85 -4.67 -0.12
C GLU A 7 -22.12 -3.30 -0.75
N SER A 8 -21.88 -2.22 0.01
CA SER A 8 -22.18 -0.86 -0.47
C SER A 8 -21.02 -0.17 -1.18
N GLY A 9 -19.80 -0.70 -1.02
CA GLY A 9 -18.57 -0.10 -1.52
C GLY A 9 -18.13 1.18 -0.80
N LYS A 10 -18.86 1.65 0.22
CA LYS A 10 -18.59 2.90 0.95
C LYS A 10 -17.48 2.72 1.98
N ILE A 11 -16.72 3.80 2.22
CA ILE A 11 -15.74 3.86 3.31
C ILE A 11 -16.45 4.39 4.55
N GLU A 12 -16.32 3.64 5.64
CA GLU A 12 -16.90 3.93 6.93
C GLU A 12 -15.78 4.03 7.98
N THR A 13 -15.93 4.96 8.92
CA THR A 13 -15.00 5.09 10.04
C THR A 13 -15.59 4.38 11.25
N MET A 14 -14.96 3.27 11.65
CA MET A 14 -15.38 2.44 12.77
C MET A 14 -14.33 2.43 13.91
N ARG A 15 -14.79 2.12 15.12
CA ARG A 15 -13.89 1.80 16.24
C ARG A 15 -13.18 0.46 15.96
N PHE A 16 -11.98 0.27 16.55
CA PHE A 16 -11.12 -0.88 16.26
C PHE A 16 -11.82 -2.24 16.42
N GLY A 17 -12.45 -2.52 17.58
CA GLY A 17 -13.12 -3.80 17.82
C GLY A 17 -14.17 -4.14 16.75
N PRO A 18 -15.21 -3.31 16.57
CA PRO A 18 -16.24 -3.54 15.55
C PRO A 18 -15.70 -3.63 14.12
N ALA A 19 -14.66 -2.85 13.79
CA ALA A 19 -14.02 -2.92 12.47
C ALA A 19 -13.35 -4.28 12.25
N GLN A 20 -12.69 -4.81 13.28
CA GLN A 20 -11.99 -6.08 13.22
C GLN A 20 -12.97 -7.25 13.10
N ASP A 21 -14.06 -7.24 13.88
CA ASP A 21 -15.15 -8.22 13.77
C ASP A 21 -15.75 -8.23 12.36
N ALA A 22 -16.03 -7.05 11.79
CA ALA A 22 -16.63 -6.93 10.47
C ALA A 22 -15.71 -7.42 9.34
N VAL A 23 -14.40 -7.17 9.49
CA VAL A 23 -13.37 -7.67 8.56
C VAL A 23 -13.19 -9.18 8.69
N SER A 24 -13.16 -9.72 9.91
CA SER A 24 -13.10 -11.16 10.16
C SER A 24 -14.35 -11.89 9.65
N ALA A 25 -15.51 -11.24 9.70
CA ALA A 25 -16.75 -11.74 9.09
C ALA A 25 -16.78 -11.61 7.56
N GLY A 26 -15.77 -10.99 6.92
CA GLY A 26 -15.69 -10.81 5.47
C GLY A 26 -16.63 -9.74 4.89
N THR A 27 -17.34 -9.00 5.75
CA THR A 27 -18.28 -7.96 5.32
C THR A 27 -17.59 -6.64 5.01
N HIS A 28 -16.41 -6.41 5.58
CA HIS A 28 -15.64 -5.19 5.42
C HIS A 28 -14.16 -5.49 5.10
N THR A 29 -13.47 -4.52 4.52
CA THR A 29 -12.03 -4.57 4.25
C THR A 29 -11.35 -3.35 4.85
N ILE A 30 -10.22 -3.51 5.56
CA ILE A 30 -9.46 -2.37 6.09
C ILE A 30 -8.94 -1.53 4.92
N VAL A 31 -9.22 -0.23 4.93
CA VAL A 31 -8.70 0.72 3.95
C VAL A 31 -7.82 1.73 4.67
N ASN A 32 -6.58 1.82 4.23
CA ASN A 32 -5.78 3.00 4.52
C ASN A 32 -6.31 4.11 3.62
N VAL A 33 -6.72 5.22 4.22
CA VAL A 33 -7.08 6.43 3.49
C VAL A 33 -6.03 7.51 3.65
N ASP A 34 -6.02 8.46 2.71
CA ASP A 34 -5.27 9.71 2.85
C ASP A 34 -6.03 10.73 3.73
N GLU A 35 -5.43 11.90 3.91
CA GLU A 35 -6.01 13.01 4.70
C GLU A 35 -7.31 13.56 4.08
N SER A 36 -7.60 13.22 2.82
CA SER A 36 -8.83 13.58 2.12
C SER A 36 -9.92 12.50 2.20
N GLY A 37 -9.69 11.42 2.96
CA GLY A 37 -10.63 10.31 3.11
C GLY A 37 -10.77 9.42 1.88
N LYS A 38 -9.85 9.55 0.91
CA LYS A 38 -9.81 8.68 -0.26
C LYS A 38 -8.92 7.47 0.03
N PRO A 39 -9.16 6.30 -0.60
CA PRO A 39 -8.24 5.18 -0.50
C PRO A 39 -6.82 5.68 -0.79
N LYS A 40 -5.92 5.54 0.18
CA LYS A 40 -4.52 5.91 0.04
C LYS A 40 -3.99 5.03 -1.07
N ARG A 41 -3.81 5.64 -2.25
CA ARG A 41 -3.34 4.94 -3.43
C ARG A 41 -1.96 4.39 -3.07
N VAL A 42 -1.87 3.08 -2.90
CA VAL A 42 -0.58 2.41 -2.75
C VAL A 42 0.04 2.52 -4.13
N LEU A 43 0.91 3.51 -4.31
CA LEU A 43 1.68 3.64 -5.54
C LEU A 43 2.39 2.31 -5.74
N THR A 44 2.11 1.66 -6.87
CA THR A 44 2.90 0.50 -7.27
C THR A 44 4.35 0.94 -7.40
N LEU A 45 5.30 0.01 -7.25
CA LEU A 45 6.72 0.32 -7.49
C LEU A 45 6.90 1.04 -8.84
N ALA A 46 6.11 0.68 -9.86
CA ALA A 46 6.19 1.28 -11.19
C ALA A 46 5.85 2.78 -11.20
N GLU A 47 4.92 3.20 -10.34
CA GLU A 47 4.47 4.58 -10.20
C GLU A 47 5.40 5.43 -9.32
N MET A 48 6.32 4.81 -8.57
CA MET A 48 7.27 5.52 -7.72
C MET A 48 8.36 6.23 -8.54
N SER A 49 8.87 7.35 -8.02
CA SER A 49 10.07 8.02 -8.57
C SER A 49 11.34 7.20 -8.32
N LYS A 50 12.42 7.46 -9.06
CA LYS A 50 13.73 6.79 -8.84
C LYS A 50 14.18 6.90 -7.38
N ASP A 51 14.08 8.08 -6.78
CA ASP A 51 14.45 8.30 -5.37
C ASP A 51 13.58 7.52 -4.39
N GLN A 52 12.29 7.41 -4.67
CA GLN A 52 11.37 6.60 -3.86
C GLN A 52 11.68 5.10 -3.97
N LEU A 53 12.08 4.64 -5.16
CA LEU A 53 12.52 3.27 -5.38
C LEU A 53 13.84 2.98 -4.67
N LEU A 54 14.83 3.88 -4.75
CA LEU A 54 16.08 3.76 -4.00
C LEU A 54 15.82 3.66 -2.49
N ALA A 55 15.00 4.57 -1.94
CA ALA A 55 14.63 4.55 -0.54
C ALA A 55 13.87 3.27 -0.15
N THR A 56 13.03 2.75 -1.05
CA THR A 56 12.30 1.49 -0.84
C THR A 56 13.24 0.29 -0.88
N ALA A 57 14.23 0.28 -1.77
CA ALA A 57 15.26 -0.76 -1.84
C ALA A 57 16.10 -0.79 -0.57
N THR A 58 16.59 0.36 -0.11
CA THR A 58 17.30 0.46 1.18
C THR A 58 16.45 -0.02 2.35
N LYS A 59 15.17 0.37 2.42
CA LYS A 59 14.25 -0.10 3.48
C LYS A 59 14.00 -1.61 3.46
N ARG A 60 14.06 -2.23 2.27
CA ARG A 60 13.90 -3.67 2.10
C ARG A 60 15.22 -4.43 2.20
N GLY A 61 16.35 -3.74 2.39
CA GLY A 61 17.68 -4.34 2.39
C GLY A 61 18.15 -4.83 1.02
N VAL A 62 17.58 -4.31 -0.07
CA VAL A 62 17.99 -4.61 -1.44
C VAL A 62 19.11 -3.65 -1.82
N GLU A 63 20.28 -4.20 -2.14
CA GLU A 63 21.45 -3.42 -2.54
C GLU A 63 21.32 -3.01 -4.01
N VAL A 64 21.14 -1.71 -4.26
CA VAL A 64 20.99 -1.12 -5.60
C VAL A 64 21.96 0.02 -5.77
N SER A 65 22.61 0.09 -6.94
CA SER A 65 23.52 1.19 -7.24
C SER A 65 22.76 2.51 -7.37
N PRO A 66 23.24 3.63 -6.80
CA PRO A 66 22.61 4.94 -6.99
C PRO A 66 22.63 5.39 -8.47
N SER A 67 23.59 4.86 -9.23
CA SER A 67 23.69 5.08 -10.67
C SER A 67 22.70 4.25 -11.49
N ALA A 68 22.08 3.21 -10.89
CA ALA A 68 21.13 2.35 -11.58
C ALA A 68 19.92 3.14 -12.10
N THR A 69 19.38 2.70 -13.22
CA THR A 69 18.18 3.29 -13.81
C THR A 69 16.94 2.96 -12.99
N LYS A 70 15.86 3.73 -13.18
CA LYS A 70 14.58 3.47 -12.52
C LYS A 70 14.11 2.02 -12.77
N ALA A 71 14.28 1.51 -13.99
CA ALA A 71 13.88 0.17 -14.37
C ALA A 71 14.69 -0.92 -13.65
N GLU A 72 16.01 -0.75 -13.52
CA GLU A 72 16.88 -1.70 -12.81
C GLU A 72 16.56 -1.77 -11.32
N ILE A 73 16.33 -0.62 -10.68
CA ILE A 73 15.94 -0.57 -9.26
C ILE A 73 14.57 -1.22 -9.07
N LEU A 74 13.65 -1.00 -10.02
CA LEU A 74 12.33 -1.61 -10.01
C LEU A 74 12.41 -3.15 -10.11
N ALA A 75 13.22 -3.65 -11.04
CA ALA A 75 13.44 -5.08 -11.23
C ALA A 75 14.03 -5.73 -9.96
N ALA A 76 14.99 -5.07 -9.32
CA ALA A 76 15.56 -5.54 -8.05
C ALA A 76 14.54 -5.55 -6.89
N LEU A 77 13.49 -4.72 -6.96
CA LEU A 77 12.44 -4.59 -5.94
C LEU A 77 11.23 -5.48 -6.17
N GLN A 78 11.05 -6.02 -7.37
CA GLN A 78 10.01 -6.99 -7.68
C GLN A 78 10.45 -8.36 -7.13
N PRO A 79 9.66 -9.02 -6.27
CA PRO A 79 9.93 -10.40 -5.90
C PRO A 79 9.79 -11.28 -7.15
N GLU A 80 10.76 -12.15 -7.42
CA GLU A 80 10.55 -13.27 -8.33
C GLU A 80 9.42 -14.12 -7.71
N GLY A 81 8.35 -14.32 -8.48
CA GLY A 81 7.11 -14.96 -8.04
C GLY A 81 7.27 -16.42 -7.65
#